data_AF-A0A9D2LZX0-F1
#
_entry.id   AF-A0A9D2LZX0-F1
#
_cell.length_a   1.000
_cell.length_b   1.000
_cell.length_c   1.000
_cell.angle_alpha   90.00
_cell.angle_beta   90.00
_cell.angle_gamma   90.00
#
_symmetry.space_group_name_H-M   'P 1'
#
loop_
_entity.id
_entity.type
_entity.pdbx_description
1 polymer ?
#
loop_
_entity_poly.entity_id
_entity_poly.type
_entity_poly.pdbx_seq_one_letter_code
_entity_poly.pdbx_strand_id
1 'polypeptide(L)' 'MLNWNLLWLKWFGVTELWGINVGFWAALFAIGFVVIAMNLVFWTRPRFPASRS' A
#
# COMPACT_ATOMS: atom_id res chain seq x y z
N MET A 1 26.61 -7.98 9.78
CA MET A 1 25.77 -6.79 9.54
C MET A 1 24.77 -7.13 8.46
N LEU A 2 23.48 -7.06 8.76
CA LEU A 2 22.44 -7.47 7.81
C LEU A 2 22.29 -6.37 6.77
N ASN A 3 22.81 -6.64 5.58
CA ASN A 3 22.85 -5.66 4.51
C ASN A 3 21.46 -5.63 3.87
N TRP A 4 20.61 -4.73 4.36
CA TRP A 4 19.21 -4.62 3.92
C TRP A 4 19.07 -4.48 2.41
N ASN A 5 20.04 -3.81 1.79
CA ASN A 5 20.16 -3.68 0.34
C ASN A 5 20.32 -5.04 -0.36
N LEU A 6 21.12 -5.93 0.21
CA LEU A 6 21.40 -7.28 -0.33
C LEU A 6 20.22 -8.23 -0.08
N LEU A 7 19.47 -8.02 1.00
CA LEU A 7 18.21 -8.70 1.25
C LEU A 7 17.18 -8.31 0.18
N TRP A 8 17.03 -7.02 -0.10
CA TRP A 8 16.12 -6.53 -1.13
C TRP A 8 16.50 -7.04 -2.53
N LEU A 9 17.80 -7.00 -2.85
CA LEU A 9 18.34 -7.54 -4.11
C LEU A 9 18.11 -9.04 -4.27
N LYS A 10 18.19 -9.83 -3.18
CA LYS A 10 17.96 -11.28 -3.23
C LYS A 10 16.47 -11.63 -3.42
N TRP A 11 15.57 -10.83 -2.86
CA TRP A 11 14.13 -11.08 -2.92
C TRP A 11 13.50 -10.63 -4.24
N PHE A 12 13.93 -9.48 -4.77
CA PHE A 12 13.33 -8.93 -5.99
C PHE A 12 14.22 -9.12 -7.22
N GLY A 13 15.50 -9.45 -7.08
CA GLY A 13 16.42 -9.73 -8.21
C GLY A 13 16.76 -8.51 -9.08
N VAL A 14 15.97 -7.44 -8.97
CA VAL A 14 16.08 -6.18 -9.70
C VAL A 14 15.83 -5.01 -8.74
N THR A 15 16.71 -4.01 -8.79
CA THR A 15 16.56 -2.75 -8.04
C THR A 15 15.60 -1.78 -8.71
N GLU A 16 15.25 -2.05 -9.97
CA GLU A 16 14.48 -1.17 -10.85
C GLU A 16 13.57 -2.02 -11.74
N LEU A 17 12.29 -1.63 -11.78
CA LEU A 17 11.28 -2.25 -12.63
C LEU A 17 10.69 -1.12 -13.48
N TRP A 18 10.82 -1.23 -14.82
CA TRP A 18 10.43 -0.17 -15.76
C TRP A 18 11.17 1.18 -15.56
N GLY A 19 12.43 1.14 -15.11
CA GLY A 19 13.22 2.35 -14.82
C GLY A 19 12.83 3.07 -13.52
N ILE A 20 11.95 2.48 -12.72
CA ILE A 20 11.50 3.01 -11.43
C ILE A 20 11.92 2.06 -10.31
N ASN A 21 12.47 2.60 -9.23
CA ASN A 21 12.98 1.81 -8.11
C ASN A 21 11.86 0.97 -7.47
N VAL A 22 12.13 -0.30 -7.14
CA VAL A 22 11.16 -1.17 -6.46
C VAL A 22 10.67 -0.62 -5.12
N GLY A 23 11.49 0.20 -4.43
CA GLY A 23 11.08 0.92 -3.23
C GLY A 23 9.96 1.94 -3.48
N PHE A 24 9.95 2.57 -4.66
CA PHE A 24 8.87 3.48 -5.06
C PHE A 24 7.57 2.71 -5.34
N TRP A 25 7.66 1.58 -6.06
CA TRP A 25 6.52 0.70 -6.29
C TRP A 25 5.96 0.15 -4.97
N ALA A 26 6.82 -0.30 -4.05
CA ALA A 26 6.40 -0.78 -2.73
C ALA A 26 5.68 0.31 -1.93
N ALA A 27 6.18 1.55 -1.96
CA ALA A 27 5.51 2.69 -1.33
C ALA A 27 4.15 2.99 -1.98
N LEU A 28 4.06 2.96 -3.32
CA LEU A 28 2.82 3.14 -4.07
C LEU A 28 1.76 2.09 -3.69
N PHE A 29 2.15 0.82 -3.63
CA PHE A 29 1.26 -0.26 -3.20
C PHE A 29 0.82 -0.10 -1.75
N ALA A 30 1.74 0.25 -0.84
CA ALA A 30 1.41 0.45 0.56
C ALA A 30 0.37 1.58 0.74
N ILE A 31 0.58 2.72 0.08
CA ILE A 31 -0.36 3.85 0.14
C ILE A 31 -1.70 3.48 -0.50
N GLY A 32 -1.68 2.85 -1.69
CA GLY A 32 -2.90 2.38 -2.35
C GLY A 32 -3.71 1.41 -1.48
N PHE A 33 -3.04 0.49 -0.80
CA PHE A 33 -3.68 -0.45 0.12
C PHE A 33 -4.32 0.25 1.32
N VAL A 34 -3.63 1.23 1.92
CA VAL A 34 -4.18 2.03 3.03
C VAL A 34 -5.43 2.80 2.59
N VAL A 35 -5.39 3.43 1.41
CA VAL A 35 -6.55 4.17 0.87
C VAL A 35 -7.74 3.24 0.63
N ILE A 36 -7.52 2.06 0.04
CA ILE A 36 -8.57 1.05 -0.15
C ILE A 36 -9.13 0.59 1.19
N ALA A 37 -8.26 0.29 2.16
CA ALA A 37 -8.69 -0.14 3.49
C ALA A 37 -9.55 0.92 4.18
N MET A 38 -9.12 2.19 4.15
CA MET A 38 -9.91 3.30 4.67
C MET A 38 -11.24 3.45 3.91
N ASN A 39 -11.23 3.35 2.58
CA ASN A 39 -12.44 3.47 1.78
C ASN A 39 -13.44 2.34 2.07
N LEU A 40 -12.98 1.09 2.15
CA LEU A 40 -13.80 -0.07 2.51
C LEU A 40 -14.38 0.07 3.93
N VAL A 41 -13.57 0.52 4.91
CA VAL A 41 -14.03 0.75 6.28
C VAL A 41 -15.05 1.89 6.32
N PHE A 42 -14.86 2.97 5.56
CA PHE A 42 -15.82 4.06 5.48
C PHE A 42 -17.12 3.67 4.77
N TRP A 43 -17.04 2.83 3.74
CA TRP A 43 -18.21 2.42 2.93
C TRP A 43 -19.03 1.32 3.59
N THR A 44 -18.45 0.54 4.49
CA THR A 44 -19.15 -0.52 5.23
C THR A 44 -19.88 -0.02 6.47
N ARG A 45 -19.68 1.24 6.87
CA ARG A 45 -20.46 1.83 7.97
C ARG A 45 -21.84 2.22 7.42
N PRO A 46 -22.93 1.59 7.88
CA PRO A 46 -24.26 2.04 7.48
C PRO A 46 -24.41 3.50 7.93
N ARG A 47 -24.69 4.38 6.96
CA ARG A 47 -25.10 5.76 7.23
C ARG A 47 -26.30 5.65 8.16
N PHE A 48 -26.11 5.99 9.44
CA PHE A 48 -27.19 6.03 10.42
C PHE A 48 -28.42 6.67 9.76
N PRO A 49 -29.59 6.01 9.77
CA PRO A 49 -30.77 6.60 9.16
C PRO A 49 -31.05 7.89 9.92
N ALA A 50 -31.05 9.01 9.20
CA ALA A 50 -31.49 10.28 9.74
C ALA A 50 -32.90 10.06 10.29
N SER A 51 -33.04 10.08 11.62
CA SER A 51 -34.33 9.97 12.28
C SER A 51 -35.18 11.15 11.83
N ARG A 52 -36.28 10.85 11.14
CA ARG A 52 -37.39 11.77 10.85
C ARG A 52 -37.67 12.66 12.05
N SER A 53 -37.77 13.97 11.79
CA SER A 53 -38.63 14.89 12.55
C SER A 53 -39.74 15.36 11.61
#